data_AF-A0A454WIQ9-F1
#
_entry.id   AF-A0A454WIQ9-F1
#
_cell.length_a   1.000
_cell.length_b   1.000
_cell.length_c   1.000
_cell.angle_alpha   90.00
_cell.angle_beta   90.00
_cell.angle_gamma   90.00
#
_symmetry.space_group_name_H-M   'P 1'
#
loop_
_entity.id
_entity.type
_entity.pdbx_description
1 polymer ?
#
loop_
_entity_poly.entity_id
_entity_poly.type
_entity_poly.pdbx_seq_one_letter_code
_entity_poly.pdbx_strand_id
1 'polypeptide(L)'
;MANLADEYGTDVEIYIEALTTTIHADTPTGAPAGLHDLLEQLGLERHEYPTGEPLYVWHTVPDHLGADEQKHLANRAIPALLMAGYTVNCDPEVFDEALYQQAVHRLQPRAARPAPQQPAPASSPSRPTPARRTP
;
A
#
# COMPACT_ATOMS: atom_id res chain seq x y z
N MET A 1 18.12 -20.20 13.93
CA MET A 1 16.79 -20.52 13.38
C MET A 1 16.69 -19.72 12.10
N ALA A 2 16.41 -20.36 10.97
CA ALA A 2 16.08 -19.63 9.75
C ALA A 2 14.61 -19.22 9.87
N ASN A 3 14.30 -17.97 9.52
CA ASN A 3 12.91 -17.55 9.41
C ASN A 3 12.33 -17.98 8.05
N LEU A 4 11.01 -17.88 7.86
CA LEU A 4 10.37 -18.41 6.65
C LEU A 4 10.91 -17.75 5.36
N ALA A 5 11.24 -16.46 5.41
CA ALA A 5 11.74 -15.75 4.24
C ALA A 5 13.14 -16.25 3.80
N ASP A 6 14.01 -16.60 4.76
CA ASP A 6 15.29 -17.27 4.45
C ASP A 6 15.06 -18.68 3.86
N GLU A 7 14.02 -19.39 4.29
CA GLU A 7 13.69 -20.74 3.80
C GLU A 7 13.13 -20.73 2.37
N TYR A 8 12.24 -19.79 2.08
CA TYR A 8 11.60 -19.65 0.77
C TYR A 8 12.38 -18.77 -0.22
N GLY A 9 13.39 -18.03 0.25
CA GLY A 9 14.22 -17.16 -0.58
C GLY A 9 13.47 -15.92 -1.08
N THR A 10 12.59 -15.37 -0.25
CA THR A 10 11.79 -14.17 -0.55
C THR A 10 12.22 -13.01 0.35
N ASP A 11 11.80 -11.80 0.01
CA ASP A 11 12.07 -10.62 0.85
C ASP A 11 11.05 -10.50 1.98
N VAL A 12 9.81 -10.97 1.77
CA VAL A 12 8.73 -10.96 2.77
C VAL A 12 7.86 -12.22 2.66
N GLU A 13 7.62 -12.89 3.79
CA GLU A 13 6.66 -13.99 3.95
C GLU A 13 5.49 -13.56 4.83
N ILE A 14 4.28 -13.58 4.28
CA ILE A 14 3.06 -13.21 5.01
C ILE A 14 2.23 -14.45 5.32
N TYR A 15 1.96 -14.73 6.60
CA TYR A 15 1.24 -15.93 7.03
C TYR A 15 0.47 -15.70 8.33
N ILE A 16 -0.46 -16.61 8.67
CA ILE A 16 -1.11 -16.62 10.00
C ILE A 16 -0.27 -17.48 10.93
N GLU A 17 0.16 -16.93 12.07
CA GLU A 17 0.87 -17.74 13.06
C GLU A 17 -0.07 -18.82 13.61
N ALA A 18 0.42 -20.06 13.59
CA ALA A 18 -0.37 -21.24 13.92
C ALA A 18 -1.03 -21.10 15.32
N LEU A 19 -2.31 -21.48 15.39
CA LEU A 19 -3.14 -21.40 16.60
C LEU A 19 -3.42 -19.96 17.10
N THR A 20 -3.04 -18.96 16.32
CA THR A 20 -3.40 -17.55 16.54
C THR A 20 -4.25 -17.03 15.39
N THR A 21 -4.70 -15.78 15.51
CA THR A 21 -5.29 -15.02 14.39
C THR A 21 -4.34 -13.95 13.87
N THR A 22 -3.13 -13.87 14.41
CA THR A 22 -2.18 -12.80 14.12
C THR A 22 -1.47 -13.10 12.81
N ILE A 23 -1.54 -12.15 11.88
CA ILE A 23 -0.82 -12.23 10.62
C ILE A 23 0.61 -11.72 10.85
N HIS A 24 1.59 -12.54 10.53
CA HIS A 24 3.01 -12.21 10.56
C HIS A 24 3.51 -11.82 9.17
N ALA A 25 4.56 -11.00 9.15
CA ALA A 25 5.35 -10.64 7.98
C ALA A 25 6.82 -10.82 8.32
N ASP A 26 7.35 -11.98 7.96
CA ASP A 26 8.74 -12.36 8.17
C ASP A 26 9.63 -11.79 7.06
N THR A 27 10.81 -11.29 7.43
CA THR A 27 11.83 -10.76 6.49
C THR A 27 13.15 -11.48 6.70
N PRO A 28 13.96 -11.75 5.66
CA PRO A 28 15.17 -12.55 5.78
C PRO A 28 16.16 -11.99 6.79
N THR A 29 17.04 -12.83 7.31
CA THR A 29 18.05 -12.40 8.27
C THR A 29 18.94 -11.32 7.64
N GLY A 30 19.02 -10.15 8.27
CA GLY A 30 19.79 -9.01 7.74
C GLY A 30 19.07 -8.25 6.63
N ALA A 31 17.74 -8.35 6.55
CA ALA A 31 16.91 -7.52 5.69
C ALA A 31 17.30 -6.03 5.76
N PRO A 32 17.21 -5.30 4.64
CA PRO A 32 17.59 -3.89 4.61
C PRO A 32 16.65 -3.06 5.50
N ALA A 33 17.20 -2.06 6.20
CA ALA A 33 16.41 -1.18 7.06
C ALA A 33 15.20 -0.55 6.34
N GLY A 34 15.34 -0.20 5.06
CA GLY A 34 14.25 0.34 4.25
C GLY A 34 13.06 -0.60 4.07
N LEU A 35 13.26 -1.93 4.16
CA LEU A 35 12.16 -2.89 4.14
C LEU A 35 11.38 -2.86 5.46
N HIS A 36 12.07 -2.82 6.60
CA HIS A 36 11.42 -2.66 7.90
C HIS A 36 10.66 -1.34 7.99
N ASP A 37 11.29 -0.23 7.58
CA ASP A 37 10.65 1.08 7.54
C ASP A 37 9.39 1.08 6.65
N LEU A 38 9.41 0.34 5.54
CA LEU A 38 8.26 0.21 4.65
C LEU A 38 7.13 -0.59 5.31
N LEU A 39 7.43 -1.70 5.98
CA LEU A 39 6.43 -2.49 6.70
C LEU A 39 5.75 -1.66 7.80
N GLU A 40 6.52 -0.88 8.55
CA GLU A 40 6.00 0.06 9.55
C GLU A 40 5.10 1.14 8.90
N GLN A 41 5.52 1.73 7.78
CA GLN A 41 4.71 2.70 7.02
C GLN A 41 3.41 2.10 6.47
N LEU A 42 3.40 0.80 6.16
CA LEU A 42 2.22 0.08 5.70
C LEU A 42 1.24 -0.24 6.84
N GLY A 43 1.67 -0.04 8.09
CA GLY A 43 0.88 -0.19 9.31
C GLY A 43 1.12 -1.49 10.06
N LEU A 44 2.19 -2.22 9.74
CA LEU A 44 2.60 -3.39 10.53
C LEU A 44 3.37 -2.91 11.77
N GLU A 45 3.23 -3.67 12.85
CA GLU A 45 3.95 -3.43 14.10
C GLU A 45 5.26 -4.20 14.07
N ARG A 46 6.35 -3.47 14.30
CA ARG A 46 7.67 -4.05 14.43
C ARG A 46 7.89 -4.55 15.84
N HIS A 47 8.42 -5.76 15.93
CA HIS A 47 8.82 -6.39 17.17
C HIS A 47 10.30 -6.74 17.10
N GLU A 48 11.00 -6.53 18.21
CA GLU A 48 12.42 -6.78 18.33
C GLU A 48 12.70 -7.56 19.61
N TYR A 49 13.49 -8.63 19.51
CA TYR A 49 13.91 -9.38 20.68
C TYR A 49 15.41 -9.17 20.96
N PRO A 50 15.79 -8.47 22.05
CA PRO A 50 17.17 -8.01 22.27
C PRO A 50 18.13 -9.08 22.82
N THR A 51 17.88 -10.37 22.60
CA THR A 51 18.73 -11.42 23.20
C THR A 51 19.84 -11.88 22.27
N GLY A 52 21.00 -11.20 22.39
CA GLY A 52 22.25 -11.58 21.73
C GLY A 52 22.25 -11.29 20.24
N GLU A 53 23.40 -10.90 19.67
CA GLU A 53 23.48 -10.82 18.21
C GLU A 53 23.32 -12.24 17.62
N PRO A 54 22.45 -12.41 16.60
CA PRO A 54 21.72 -11.37 15.86
C PRO A 54 20.37 -10.95 16.48
N LEU A 55 20.07 -9.65 16.39
CA LEU A 55 18.76 -9.08 16.72
C LEU A 55 17.67 -9.74 15.86
N TYR A 56 16.70 -10.37 16.52
CA TYR A 56 15.54 -10.93 15.83
C TYR A 56 14.49 -9.83 15.67
N VAL A 57 14.20 -9.45 14.42
CA VAL A 57 13.19 -8.46 14.05
C VAL A 57 12.11 -9.15 13.24
N TRP A 58 10.85 -9.00 13.65
CA TRP A 58 9.70 -9.50 12.91
C TRP A 58 8.59 -8.45 12.92
N HIS A 59 7.65 -8.58 12.00
CA HIS A 59 6.53 -7.66 11.88
C HIS A 59 5.23 -8.43 12.00
N THR A 60 4.25 -7.84 12.66
CA THR A 60 2.89 -8.39 12.70
C THR A 60 1.90 -7.35 12.23
N VAL A 61 0.80 -7.80 11.65
CA VAL A 61 -0.39 -6.96 11.58
C VAL A 61 -0.87 -6.72 13.02
N PRO A 62 -1.28 -5.49 13.39
CA PRO A 62 -1.65 -5.21 14.77
C PRO A 62 -2.72 -6.17 15.28
N ASP A 63 -2.44 -6.86 16.39
CA ASP A 63 -3.26 -7.94 16.94
C ASP A 63 -4.60 -7.45 17.50
N HIS A 64 -4.67 -6.16 17.85
CA HIS A 64 -5.86 -5.47 18.32
C HIS A 64 -6.90 -5.21 17.22
N LEU A 65 -6.55 -5.38 15.95
CA LEU A 65 -7.49 -5.29 14.83
C LEU A 65 -8.34 -6.55 14.72
N GLY A 66 -9.58 -6.40 14.24
CA GLY A 66 -10.42 -7.56 13.91
C GLY A 66 -9.85 -8.37 12.74
N ALA A 67 -10.18 -9.66 12.65
CA ALA A 67 -9.62 -10.55 11.62
C ALA A 67 -9.79 -10.02 10.17
N ASP A 68 -10.94 -9.43 9.85
CA ASP A 68 -11.19 -8.83 8.53
C ASP A 68 -10.30 -7.60 8.28
N GLU A 69 -10.10 -6.75 9.30
CA GLU A 69 -9.21 -5.59 9.22
C GLU A 69 -7.75 -6.01 9.10
N GLN A 70 -7.35 -7.08 9.80
CA GLN A 70 -6.02 -7.65 9.67
C GLN A 70 -5.77 -8.14 8.23
N LYS A 71 -6.71 -8.90 7.66
CA LYS A 71 -6.63 -9.34 6.26
C LYS A 71 -6.62 -8.16 5.29
N HIS A 72 -7.41 -7.12 5.56
CA HIS A 72 -7.42 -5.91 4.74
C HIS A 72 -6.06 -5.21 4.74
N LEU A 73 -5.41 -5.09 5.91
CA LEU A 73 -4.08 -4.49 6.03
C LEU A 73 -3.04 -5.33 5.29
N ALA A 74 -3.01 -6.65 5.53
CA ALA A 74 -2.08 -7.57 4.89
C ALA A 74 -2.20 -7.51 3.36
N ASN A 75 -3.41 -7.62 2.81
CA ASN A 75 -3.63 -7.57 1.36
C ASN A 75 -3.36 -6.18 0.75
N ARG A 76 -3.45 -5.11 1.54
CA ARG A 76 -3.02 -3.77 1.12
C ARG A 76 -1.50 -3.64 1.05
N ALA A 77 -0.78 -4.32 1.95
CA ALA A 77 0.68 -4.26 2.01
C ALA A 77 1.34 -4.95 0.80
N ILE A 78 0.79 -6.09 0.35
CA ILE A 78 1.34 -6.89 -0.76
C ILE A 78 1.67 -6.05 -2.01
N PRO A 79 0.72 -5.34 -2.66
CA PRO A 79 1.04 -4.61 -3.87
C PRO A 79 1.98 -3.43 -3.63
N ALA A 80 2.00 -2.84 -2.43
CA ALA A 80 2.95 -1.78 -2.11
C ALA A 80 4.39 -2.30 -2.02
N LEU A 81 4.58 -3.47 -1.40
CA LEU A 81 5.87 -4.17 -1.33
C LEU A 81 6.36 -4.59 -2.73
N LEU A 82 5.47 -5.15 -3.55
CA LEU A 82 5.78 -5.52 -4.94
C LEU A 82 6.18 -4.30 -5.79
N MET A 83 5.48 -3.16 -5.65
CA MET A 83 5.85 -1.92 -6.34
C MET A 83 7.19 -1.35 -5.88
N ALA A 84 7.57 -1.57 -4.62
CA ALA A 84 8.87 -1.19 -4.08
C ALA A 84 10.01 -2.13 -4.55
N GLY A 85 9.69 -3.19 -5.28
CA GLY A 85 10.66 -4.12 -5.87
C GLY A 85 11.01 -5.32 -4.99
N TYR A 86 10.27 -5.55 -3.91
CA TYR A 86 10.46 -6.71 -3.03
C TYR A 86 9.69 -7.92 -3.55
N THR A 87 10.27 -9.10 -3.36
CA THR A 87 9.65 -10.40 -3.63
C THR A 87 8.83 -10.81 -2.41
N VAL A 88 7.51 -10.93 -2.59
CA VAL A 88 6.57 -11.26 -1.51
C VAL A 88 5.92 -12.61 -1.79
N ASN A 89 5.90 -13.47 -0.79
CA ASN A 89 5.03 -14.63 -0.75
C ASN A 89 3.99 -14.47 0.36
N CYS A 90 2.80 -15.02 0.12
CA CYS A 90 1.66 -14.87 1.00
C CYS A 90 0.93 -16.21 1.09
N ASP A 91 0.63 -16.63 2.31
CA ASP A 91 -0.22 -17.77 2.59
C ASP A 91 -1.60 -17.57 1.93
N PRO A 92 -2.13 -18.58 1.20
CA PRO A 92 -3.44 -18.50 0.58
C PRO A 92 -4.60 -18.27 1.57
N GLU A 93 -4.43 -18.59 2.86
CA GLU A 93 -5.45 -18.29 3.88
C GLU A 93 -5.51 -16.79 4.24
N VAL A 94 -4.41 -16.06 4.06
CA VAL A 94 -4.34 -14.61 4.23
C VAL A 94 -4.78 -13.88 2.98
N PHE A 95 -4.42 -14.42 1.80
CA PHE A 95 -4.66 -13.75 0.53
C PHE A 95 -6.15 -13.68 0.18
N ASP A 96 -6.61 -12.46 -0.14
CA ASP A 96 -7.94 -12.19 -0.68
C ASP A 96 -7.79 -11.38 -1.96
N GLU A 97 -8.21 -11.98 -3.07
CA GLU A 97 -8.07 -11.39 -4.41
C GLU A 97 -8.82 -10.05 -4.52
N ALA A 98 -10.00 -9.92 -3.92
CA ALA A 98 -10.80 -8.70 -4.03
C ALA A 98 -10.14 -7.54 -3.27
N LEU A 99 -9.57 -7.82 -2.09
CA LEU A 99 -8.82 -6.83 -1.30
C LEU A 99 -7.52 -6.43 -2.00
N TYR A 100 -6.80 -7.40 -2.56
CA TYR A 100 -5.59 -7.15 -3.35
C TYR A 100 -5.88 -6.25 -4.56
N GLN A 101 -6.89 -6.56 -5.37
CA GLN A 101 -7.26 -5.76 -6.54
C GLN A 101 -7.66 -4.34 -6.14
N GLN A 102 -8.43 -4.20 -5.06
CA GLN A 102 -8.79 -2.89 -4.54
C GLN A 102 -7.56 -2.07 -4.11
N ALA A 103 -6.56 -2.72 -3.49
CA ALA A 103 -5.31 -2.07 -3.12
C ALA A 103 -4.50 -1.65 -4.35
N VAL A 104 -4.37 -2.52 -5.36
CA VAL A 104 -3.74 -2.18 -6.65
C VAL A 104 -4.41 -0.96 -7.29
N HIS A 105 -5.73 -0.92 -7.35
CA HIS A 105 -6.48 0.21 -7.91
C HIS A 105 -6.23 1.53 -7.16
N ARG A 106 -5.98 1.48 -5.84
CA ARG A 106 -5.64 2.67 -5.05
C ARG A 106 -4.22 3.16 -5.31
N LEU A 107 -3.30 2.24 -5.62
CA LEU A 107 -1.88 2.54 -5.87
C LEU A 107 -1.63 2.99 -7.31
N GLN A 108 -2.54 2.69 -8.25
CA GLN A 108 -2.44 3.20 -9.60
C GLN A 108 -2.47 4.74 -9.57
N PRO A 109 -1.48 5.42 -10.21
CA PRO A 109 -1.53 6.85 -10.35
C PRO A 109 -2.84 7.18 -11.06
N ARG A 110 -3.65 8.03 -10.43
CA ARG A 110 -4.91 8.50 -10.97
C ARG A 110 -4.62 9.14 -12.32
N ALA A 111 -4.73 8.35 -13.40
CA ALA A 111 -4.61 8.82 -14.76
C ALA A 111 -5.51 10.05 -14.83
N ALA A 112 -4.90 11.18 -15.16
CA ALA A 112 -5.50 12.50 -15.10
C ALA A 112 -6.95 12.41 -15.55
N ARG A 113 -7.87 12.56 -14.59
CA ARG A 113 -9.29 12.72 -14.89
C ARG A 113 -9.34 13.80 -15.97
N PRO A 114 -9.84 13.52 -17.19
CA PRO A 114 -9.91 14.54 -18.22
C PRO A 114 -10.64 15.73 -17.59
N ALA A 115 -9.98 16.88 -17.57
CA ALA A 115 -10.55 18.09 -17.04
C ALA A 115 -11.94 18.26 -17.68
N PRO A 116 -13.00 18.59 -16.92
CA PRO A 116 -14.28 18.91 -17.54
C PRO A 116 -13.99 20.04 -18.55
N GLN A 117 -14.25 19.77 -19.83
CA GLN A 117 -14.11 20.76 -20.89
C GLN A 117 -14.97 21.95 -20.50
N GLN A 118 -14.32 23.02 -20.06
CA GLN A 118 -14.97 24.27 -19.72
C GLN A 118 -15.64 24.76 -21.02
N PRO A 119 -16.96 24.97 -21.05
CA PRO A 119 -17.61 25.50 -22.24
C PRO A 119 -16.98 26.85 -22.55
N ALA A 120 -16.53 27.03 -23.80
CA ALA A 120 -15.96 28.29 -24.26
C ALA A 120 -16.92 29.46 -23.95
N PRO A 121 -16.42 30.61 -23.44
CA PRO A 121 -17.29 31.75 -23.21
C PRO A 121 -17.87 32.22 -24.54
N ALA A 122 -19.20 32.31 -24.60
CA ALA A 122 -19.91 32.86 -25.75
C ALA A 122 -19.45 34.31 -25.98
N SER A 123 -18.97 34.59 -27.19
CA SER A 123 -18.65 35.94 -27.65
C SER A 123 -19.85 36.86 -27.41
N SER A 124 -19.63 37.91 -26.61
CA SER A 124 -20.64 38.93 -26.34
C SER A 124 -21.01 39.67 -27.63
N PRO A 125 -22.29 39.96 -27.90
CA PRO A 125 -22.68 40.69 -29.10
C PRO A 125 -22.22 42.16 -29.02
N SER A 126 -21.57 42.61 -30.09
CA SER A 126 -21.11 44.00 -30.27
C SER A 126 -22.28 44.98 -30.13
N ARG A 127 -22.11 45.94 -29.20
CA ARG A 127 -23.03 47.05 -28.96
C ARG A 127 -23.07 47.99 -30.19
N PRO A 128 -24.24 48.41 -30.68
CA PRO A 128 -24.31 49.37 -31.77
C PRO A 128 -23.87 50.78 -31.31
N THR A 129 -23.12 51.46 -32.16
CA THR A 129 -22.60 52.83 -32.00
C THR A 129 -23.73 53.87 -32.04
N PRO A 130 -23.68 54.92 -31.20
CA PRO A 130 -24.67 55.99 -31.23
C PRO A 130 -24.44 56.96 -32.41
N ALA A 131 -25.52 57.34 -33.06
CA ALA A 131 -25.55 58.25 -34.21
C ALA A 131 -25.13 59.68 -33.82
N ARG A 132 -24.16 60.21 -34.56
CA ARG A 132 -23.70 61.60 -34.52
C ARG A 132 -24.79 62.51 -35.10
N ARG A 133 -25.35 63.42 -34.29
CA ARG A 133 -26.04 64.62 -34.79
C ARG A 133 -25.09 65.81 -34.71
N THR A 134 -24.80 66.39 -35.87
CA THR A 134 -24.22 67.73 -36.05
C THR A 134 -25.33 68.79 -36.02
N PRO A 135 -24.98 70.08 -35.77
CA PRO A 135 -25.93 71.15 -35.43
C PRO A 135 -26.95 71.48 -36.52
#